data_AF-A0A444RZQ5-F1
#
_entry.id   AF-A0A444RZQ5-F1
#
_cell.length_a   1.000
_cell.length_b   1.000
_cell.length_c   1.000
_cell.angle_alpha   90.00
_cell.angle_beta   90.00
_cell.angle_gamma   90.00
#
_symmetry.space_group_name_H-M   'P 1'
#
loop_
_entity.id
_entity.type
_entity.pdbx_description
1 polymer ?
#
loop_
_entity_poly.entity_id
_entity_poly.type
_entity_poly.pdbx_seq_one_letter_code
_entity_poly.pdbx_strand_id
1 'polypeptide(L)'
;MSGNIVPSIVDGNVPIAGLDQLSAHLDEAIQDPDADFKPKLFDDVELQLTESNVPPLLPTLLPKLTTILLTTRKDPAVPVSLSLRLLRHVSFTQTLSLADETALITAFNSPAPSANLLAMAVLHKATTPADIAILASMPRLLEHFIRRWLSAPQVEVGERGTRVLGDLLEIDSQSPPLRIPREAITVNGVPWTNGSTNGDHGNDELVDIHKPRGEGVLWRRLTHNVDLYNLLVALPQGRDISGEVLDDRQTSLAQGRLLRLLPRLALRDFDLVTQPPPKPSDDELMGGVDPEAEARQSGLLQFVALKMVDKSDLLMHLSLIDFFETLVSLLRVRAKEAGSSSQHIVQTLREILLVALRGDDELRAALKRLPDRTVEEEAEDLRLFIASVVG
;
A
#
# COMPACT_ATOMS: atom_id res chain seq x y z
N MET A 1 65.77 0.15 -22.27
CA MET A 1 65.07 1.33 -21.73
C MET A 1 63.83 1.51 -22.58
N SER A 2 62.70 1.02 -22.10
CA SER A 2 61.66 1.82 -21.41
C SER A 2 60.64 2.32 -22.45
N GLY A 3 59.35 2.06 -22.34
CA GLY A 3 58.61 1.44 -21.25
C GLY A 3 57.26 0.93 -21.72
N ASN A 4 56.77 -0.07 -20.99
CA ASN A 4 55.39 -0.51 -21.04
C ASN A 4 54.47 0.71 -20.88
N ILE A 5 53.63 0.93 -21.88
CA ILE A 5 52.44 1.77 -21.73
C ILE A 5 51.48 0.94 -20.88
N VAL A 6 51.51 1.19 -19.57
CA VAL A 6 50.47 0.73 -18.66
C VAL A 6 49.25 1.60 -18.92
N PRO A 7 48.09 1.05 -19.32
CA PRO A 7 46.86 1.83 -19.32
C PRO A 7 46.54 2.15 -17.87
N SER A 8 46.52 3.43 -17.50
CA SER A 8 45.97 3.84 -16.21
C SER A 8 44.48 3.52 -16.23
N ILE A 9 44.09 2.52 -15.43
CA ILE A 9 42.70 2.28 -15.07
C ILE A 9 42.31 3.49 -14.20
N VAL A 10 41.77 4.53 -14.85
CA VAL A 10 41.08 5.62 -14.16
C VAL A 10 39.75 5.03 -13.73
N ASP A 11 39.43 5.20 -12.44
CA ASP A 11 38.25 4.68 -11.76
C ASP A 11 36.99 4.70 -12.65
N GLY A 12 36.32 3.55 -12.75
CA GLY A 12 35.31 3.22 -13.75
C GLY A 12 33.97 3.96 -13.68
N ASN A 13 33.95 5.24 -13.34
CA ASN A 13 32.76 6.08 -13.46
C ASN A 13 32.86 7.00 -14.69
N VAL A 14 31.97 6.75 -15.66
CA VAL A 14 31.75 7.66 -16.78
C VAL A 14 31.33 9.03 -16.22
N PRO A 15 31.96 10.15 -16.64
CA PRO A 15 31.59 11.48 -16.17
C PRO A 15 30.15 11.82 -16.57
N ILE A 16 29.38 12.35 -15.61
CA ILE A 16 27.98 12.75 -15.82
C ILE A 16 27.95 14.18 -16.35
N ALA A 17 27.56 14.35 -17.61
CA ALA A 17 27.40 15.66 -18.21
C ALA A 17 26.26 16.41 -17.51
N GLY A 18 26.44 17.70 -17.21
CA GLY A 18 25.40 18.52 -16.58
C GLY A 18 25.42 18.52 -15.05
N LEU A 19 26.22 17.67 -14.40
CA LEU A 19 26.18 17.49 -12.94
C LEU A 19 26.58 18.77 -12.17
N ASP A 20 27.62 19.46 -12.62
CA ASP A 20 28.05 20.72 -11.99
C ASP A 20 27.00 21.82 -12.17
N GLN A 21 26.37 21.90 -13.35
CA GLN A 21 25.29 22.85 -13.62
C GLN A 21 24.05 22.55 -12.77
N LEU A 22 23.69 21.27 -12.62
CA LEU A 22 22.62 20.85 -11.73
C LEU A 22 22.94 21.22 -10.29
N SER A 23 24.14 20.89 -9.80
CA SER A 23 24.56 21.20 -8.43
C SER A 23 24.47 22.71 -8.14
N ALA A 24 24.97 23.55 -9.05
CA ALA A 24 24.85 25.00 -8.94
C ALA A 24 23.39 25.47 -8.93
N HIS A 25 22.54 24.87 -9.76
CA HIS A 25 21.10 25.18 -9.76
C HIS A 25 20.39 24.75 -8.47
N LEU A 26 20.78 23.62 -7.86
CA LEU A 26 20.27 23.23 -6.55
C LEU A 26 20.70 24.24 -5.47
N ASP A 27 21.92 24.77 -5.54
CA ASP A 27 22.38 25.83 -4.62
C ASP A 27 21.59 27.12 -4.78
N GLU A 28 21.24 27.51 -6.01
CA GLU A 28 20.33 28.64 -6.27
C GLU A 28 18.95 28.41 -5.61
N ALA A 29 18.37 27.23 -5.80
CA ALA A 29 17.05 26.89 -5.26
C ALA A 29 17.03 26.77 -3.72
N ILE A 30 18.17 26.45 -3.09
CA ILE A 30 18.31 26.49 -1.63
C ILE A 30 18.30 27.94 -1.12
N GLN A 31 18.92 28.86 -1.86
CA GLN A 31 18.98 30.28 -1.49
C GLN A 31 17.65 31.01 -1.75
N ASP A 32 16.94 30.62 -2.80
CA ASP A 32 15.65 31.17 -3.18
C ASP A 32 14.57 30.07 -3.29
N PRO A 33 13.75 29.86 -2.24
CA PRO A 33 12.68 28.86 -2.23
C PRO A 33 11.56 29.11 -3.27
N ASP A 34 11.53 30.30 -3.88
CA ASP A 34 10.59 30.69 -4.93
C ASP A 34 11.22 30.60 -6.35
N ALA A 35 12.46 30.11 -6.46
CA ALA A 35 13.11 29.87 -7.75
C ALA A 35 12.41 28.79 -8.58
N ASP A 36 12.33 28.99 -9.89
CA ASP A 36 11.78 28.00 -10.81
C ASP A 36 12.81 26.88 -11.08
N PHE A 37 12.38 25.62 -10.99
CA PHE A 37 13.20 24.49 -11.37
C PHE A 37 13.38 24.42 -12.88
N LYS A 38 14.60 24.07 -13.34
CA LYS A 38 14.95 23.90 -14.76
C LYS A 38 14.85 22.40 -15.13
N PRO A 39 13.72 21.88 -15.66
CA PRO A 39 13.49 20.43 -15.77
C PRO A 39 14.55 19.71 -16.60
N LYS A 40 15.01 20.33 -17.69
CA LYS A 40 16.06 19.77 -18.55
C LYS A 40 17.35 19.43 -17.80
N LEU A 41 17.76 20.23 -16.82
CA LEU A 41 18.97 19.94 -16.03
C LEU A 41 18.81 18.69 -15.18
N PHE A 42 17.61 18.47 -14.65
CA PHE A 42 17.28 17.25 -13.90
C PHE A 42 17.25 16.08 -14.87
N ASP A 43 16.46 16.16 -15.96
CA ASP A 43 16.29 15.10 -16.94
C ASP A 43 17.63 14.61 -17.52
N ASP A 44 18.48 15.54 -17.96
CA ASP A 44 19.78 15.24 -18.59
C ASP A 44 20.69 14.45 -17.63
N VAL A 45 20.75 14.86 -16.36
CA VAL A 45 21.53 14.14 -15.33
C VAL A 45 20.85 12.82 -14.98
N GLU A 46 19.53 12.83 -14.79
CA GLU A 46 18.76 11.67 -14.37
C GLU A 46 18.94 10.51 -15.36
N LEU A 47 18.87 10.78 -16.68
CA LEU A 47 19.08 9.81 -17.77
C LEU A 47 20.45 9.11 -17.75
N GLN A 48 21.46 9.73 -17.14
CA GLN A 48 22.81 9.18 -17.05
C GLN A 48 23.04 8.40 -15.76
N LEU A 49 22.10 8.41 -14.80
CA LEU A 49 22.22 7.70 -13.53
C LEU A 49 22.04 6.19 -13.70
N THR A 50 22.96 5.44 -13.11
CA THR A 50 23.00 3.98 -13.07
C THR A 50 23.24 3.49 -11.64
N GLU A 51 22.96 2.22 -11.39
CA GLU A 51 23.16 1.62 -10.07
C GLU A 51 24.61 1.74 -9.56
N SER A 52 25.59 1.84 -10.46
CA SER A 52 27.01 1.96 -10.13
C SER A 52 27.48 3.39 -9.88
N ASN A 53 26.89 4.39 -10.54
CA ASN A 53 27.35 5.77 -10.47
C ASN A 53 26.57 6.65 -9.47
N VAL A 54 25.41 6.18 -8.99
CA VAL A 54 24.61 6.90 -7.99
C VAL A 54 25.26 6.95 -6.59
N PRO A 55 25.80 5.86 -6.02
CA PRO A 55 26.28 5.88 -4.63
C PRO A 55 27.28 7.00 -4.30
N PRO A 56 28.27 7.32 -5.18
CA PRO A 56 29.18 8.45 -4.96
C PRO A 56 28.50 9.83 -4.93
N LEU A 57 27.32 9.99 -5.54
CA LEU A 57 26.60 11.26 -5.64
C LEU A 57 25.71 11.54 -4.43
N LEU A 58 25.31 10.48 -3.70
CA LEU A 58 24.39 10.58 -2.57
C LEU A 58 24.81 11.64 -1.54
N PRO A 59 26.09 11.71 -1.08
CA PRO A 59 26.50 12.69 -0.08
C PRO A 59 26.38 14.14 -0.54
N THR A 60 26.37 14.39 -1.85
CA THR A 60 26.35 15.74 -2.43
C THR A 60 24.96 16.17 -2.83
N LEU A 61 24.23 15.32 -3.57
CA LEU A 61 22.93 15.67 -4.14
C LEU A 61 21.78 15.50 -3.15
N LEU A 62 21.80 14.42 -2.35
CA LEU A 62 20.67 14.08 -1.50
C LEU A 62 20.41 15.13 -0.41
N PRO A 63 21.41 15.66 0.33
CA PRO A 63 21.16 16.72 1.31
C PRO A 63 20.60 18.02 0.70
N LYS A 64 21.06 18.37 -0.51
CA LYS A 64 20.56 19.55 -1.25
C LYS A 64 19.09 19.37 -1.63
N LEU A 65 18.75 18.22 -2.22
CA LEU A 65 17.38 17.89 -2.60
C LEU A 65 16.46 17.83 -1.39
N THR A 66 16.89 17.20 -0.28
CA THR A 66 16.12 17.19 0.97
C THR A 66 15.83 18.60 1.46
N THR A 67 16.84 19.49 1.45
CA THR A 67 16.66 20.88 1.85
C THR A 67 15.63 21.59 0.98
N ILE A 68 15.76 21.46 -0.35
CA ILE A 68 14.82 22.05 -1.32
C ILE A 68 13.41 21.54 -1.10
N LEU A 69 13.22 20.22 -0.94
CA LEU A 69 11.91 19.60 -0.76
C LEU A 69 11.22 20.05 0.54
N LEU A 70 11.99 20.43 1.56
CA LEU A 70 11.46 20.94 2.83
C LEU A 70 11.14 22.43 2.80
N THR A 71 11.73 23.21 1.90
CA THR A 71 11.61 24.68 1.90
C THR A 71 10.87 25.25 0.70
N THR A 72 10.82 24.53 -0.43
CA THR A 72 10.25 25.03 -1.68
C THR A 72 8.76 25.34 -1.55
N ARG A 73 8.34 26.44 -2.19
CA ARG A 73 6.92 26.83 -2.30
C ARG A 73 6.32 26.51 -3.66
N LYS A 74 7.15 26.01 -4.58
CA LYS A 74 6.76 25.60 -5.94
C LYS A 74 6.32 24.14 -5.96
N ASP A 75 5.75 23.72 -7.08
CA ASP A 75 5.48 22.31 -7.32
C ASP A 75 6.80 21.51 -7.26
N PRO A 76 6.93 20.55 -6.32
CA PRO A 76 8.17 19.81 -6.13
C PRO A 76 8.34 18.66 -7.14
N ALA A 77 7.49 18.52 -8.16
CA ALA A 77 7.54 17.40 -9.11
C ALA A 77 8.94 17.14 -9.70
N VAL A 78 9.65 18.20 -10.11
CA VAL A 78 10.98 18.11 -10.71
C VAL A 78 12.03 17.56 -9.73
N PRO A 79 12.26 18.17 -8.54
CA PRO A 79 13.21 17.61 -7.57
C PRO A 79 12.77 16.25 -6.99
N VAL A 80 11.46 15.94 -6.97
CA VAL A 80 10.96 14.63 -6.51
C VAL A 80 11.43 13.50 -7.44
N SER A 81 11.41 13.69 -8.77
CA SER A 81 11.82 12.65 -9.73
C SER A 81 13.26 12.16 -9.46
N LEU A 82 14.20 13.10 -9.40
CA LEU A 82 15.59 12.81 -9.09
C LEU A 82 15.75 12.21 -7.68
N SER A 83 15.01 12.72 -6.69
CA SER A 83 15.05 12.20 -5.31
C SER A 83 14.60 10.74 -5.25
N LEU A 84 13.54 10.36 -5.96
CA LEU A 84 13.09 8.97 -6.05
C LEU A 84 14.17 8.06 -6.63
N ARG A 85 14.92 8.53 -7.65
CA ARG A 85 16.02 7.75 -8.24
C ARG A 85 17.18 7.56 -7.25
N LEU A 86 17.59 8.61 -6.55
CA LEU A 86 18.66 8.54 -5.54
C LEU A 86 18.27 7.66 -4.35
N LEU A 87 17.01 7.75 -3.89
CA LEU A 87 16.51 6.99 -2.74
C LEU A 87 16.52 5.48 -2.96
N ARG A 88 16.63 4.97 -4.19
CA ARG A 88 16.79 3.52 -4.44
C ARG A 88 17.99 2.92 -3.70
N HIS A 89 19.05 3.71 -3.49
CA HIS A 89 20.32 3.27 -2.90
C HIS A 89 20.45 3.51 -1.39
N VAL A 90 19.43 4.08 -0.76
CA VAL A 90 19.45 4.46 0.66
C VAL A 90 18.62 3.44 1.45
N SER A 91 18.90 3.20 2.74
CA SER A 91 18.01 2.37 3.57
C SER A 91 16.81 3.16 4.10
N PHE A 92 15.81 2.48 4.67
CA PHE A 92 14.72 3.15 5.38
C PHE A 92 15.23 4.05 6.51
N THR A 93 16.07 3.51 7.39
CA THR A 93 16.64 4.24 8.54
C THR A 93 17.51 5.42 8.13
N GLN A 94 18.31 5.29 7.07
CA GLN A 94 19.08 6.41 6.52
C GLN A 94 18.16 7.49 5.96
N THR A 95 17.05 7.10 5.32
CA THR A 95 16.08 8.07 4.80
C THR A 95 15.43 8.85 5.94
N LEU A 96 15.04 8.18 7.02
CA LEU A 96 14.49 8.83 8.22
C LEU A 96 15.47 9.77 8.92
N SER A 97 16.78 9.52 8.79
CA SER A 97 17.81 10.45 9.31
C SER A 97 17.92 11.75 8.50
N LEU A 98 17.47 11.73 7.25
CA LEU A 98 17.48 12.89 6.35
C LEU A 98 16.13 13.64 6.38
N ALA A 99 15.02 12.89 6.38
CA ALA A 99 13.67 13.40 6.45
C ALA A 99 12.92 12.66 7.55
N ASP A 100 12.72 13.34 8.68
CA ASP A 100 12.10 12.79 9.87
C ASP A 100 10.57 12.57 9.72
N GLU A 101 9.93 12.12 10.79
CA GLU A 101 8.47 11.91 10.82
C GLU A 101 7.69 13.17 10.42
N THR A 102 8.13 14.34 10.87
CA THR A 102 7.48 15.63 10.61
C THR A 102 7.56 16.00 9.12
N ALA A 103 8.72 15.77 8.49
CA ALA A 103 8.91 15.97 7.06
C ALA A 103 7.96 15.09 6.23
N LEU A 104 7.84 13.81 6.58
CA LEU A 104 6.96 12.88 5.88
C LEU A 104 5.48 13.24 6.06
N ILE A 105 5.07 13.63 7.26
CA ILE A 105 3.71 14.14 7.53
C ILE A 105 3.43 15.38 6.67
N THR A 106 4.38 16.30 6.57
CA THR A 106 4.26 17.50 5.71
C THR A 106 4.07 17.11 4.25
N ALA A 107 4.85 16.12 3.77
CA ALA A 107 4.73 15.61 2.41
C ALA A 107 3.39 14.91 2.14
N PHE A 108 2.80 14.22 3.11
CA PHE A 108 1.44 13.65 3.00
C PHE A 108 0.34 14.71 2.98
N ASN A 109 0.50 15.80 3.71
CA ASN A 109 -0.45 16.90 3.74
C ASN A 109 -0.32 17.85 2.53
N SER A 110 0.76 17.73 1.75
CA SER A 110 0.94 18.51 0.53
C SER A 110 -0.16 18.22 -0.49
N PRO A 111 -0.70 19.25 -1.18
CA PRO A 111 -1.63 19.05 -2.29
C PRO A 111 -0.93 18.50 -3.55
N ALA A 112 0.41 18.51 -3.59
CA ALA A 112 1.18 18.01 -4.72
C ALA A 112 1.25 16.47 -4.70
N PRO A 113 0.75 15.77 -5.74
CA PRO A 113 0.78 14.31 -5.80
C PRO A 113 2.21 13.75 -5.75
N SER A 114 3.17 14.46 -6.35
CA SER A 114 4.60 14.13 -6.33
C SER A 114 5.15 14.03 -4.90
N ALA A 115 4.78 14.95 -4.02
CA ALA A 115 5.19 14.92 -2.62
C ALA A 115 4.58 13.72 -1.87
N ASN A 116 3.30 13.42 -2.10
CA ASN A 116 2.65 12.26 -1.49
C ASN A 116 3.31 10.95 -1.97
N LEU A 117 3.59 10.84 -3.26
CA LEU A 117 4.25 9.66 -3.85
C LEU A 117 5.68 9.50 -3.33
N LEU A 118 6.41 10.60 -3.11
CA LEU A 118 7.72 10.56 -2.46
C LEU A 118 7.61 10.01 -1.03
N ALA A 119 6.70 10.53 -0.22
CA ALA A 119 6.48 10.05 1.15
C ALA A 119 6.12 8.55 1.17
N MET A 120 5.24 8.10 0.28
CA MET A 120 4.92 6.68 0.12
C MET A 120 6.12 5.85 -0.35
N ALA A 121 6.98 6.40 -1.21
CA ALA A 121 8.20 5.74 -1.63
C ALA A 121 9.18 5.58 -0.46
N VAL A 122 9.28 6.56 0.44
CA VAL A 122 10.06 6.45 1.68
C VAL A 122 9.49 5.35 2.59
N LEU A 123 8.18 5.33 2.83
CA LEU A 123 7.55 4.26 3.62
C LEU A 123 7.83 2.88 3.02
N HIS A 124 7.75 2.76 1.70
CA HIS A 124 7.98 1.50 0.99
C HIS A 124 9.43 0.98 1.09
N LYS A 125 10.37 1.78 1.62
CA LYS A 125 11.73 1.30 1.90
C LYS A 125 11.80 0.43 3.14
N ALA A 126 10.76 0.39 3.97
CA ALA A 126 10.68 -0.49 5.12
C ALA A 126 10.46 -1.94 4.65
N THR A 127 11.56 -2.61 4.30
CA THR A 127 11.56 -3.94 3.68
C THR A 127 11.91 -5.07 4.66
N THR A 128 12.18 -4.75 5.93
CA THR A 128 12.53 -5.72 6.97
C THR A 128 11.56 -5.64 8.17
N PRO A 129 11.36 -6.72 8.95
CA PRO A 129 10.55 -6.66 10.17
C PRO A 129 10.97 -5.56 11.14
N ALA A 130 12.28 -5.28 11.24
CA ALA A 130 12.80 -4.21 12.09
C ALA A 130 12.37 -2.82 11.59
N ASP A 131 12.41 -2.59 10.27
CA ASP A 131 11.92 -1.33 9.68
C ASP A 131 10.42 -1.16 9.92
N ILE A 132 9.64 -2.25 9.80
CA ILE A 132 8.21 -2.20 10.10
C ILE A 132 7.94 -1.87 11.57
N ALA A 133 8.73 -2.42 12.50
CA ALA A 133 8.61 -2.08 13.92
C ALA A 133 8.90 -0.59 14.18
N ILE A 134 9.89 -0.01 13.49
CA ILE A 134 10.16 1.43 13.53
C ILE A 134 8.94 2.21 13.02
N LEU A 135 8.39 1.84 11.85
CA LEU A 135 7.22 2.52 11.28
C LEU A 135 5.97 2.39 12.17
N ALA A 136 5.73 1.22 12.76
CA ALA A 136 4.61 0.97 13.68
C ALA A 136 4.70 1.80 14.98
N SER A 137 5.90 2.31 15.30
CA SER A 137 6.13 3.22 16.43
C SER A 137 5.78 4.69 16.12
N MET A 138 5.42 5.02 14.87
CA MET A 138 5.08 6.37 14.39
C MET A 138 3.57 6.48 14.04
N PRO A 139 2.67 6.48 15.05
CA PRO A 139 1.22 6.40 14.81
C PRO A 139 0.68 7.62 14.04
N ARG A 140 1.25 8.82 14.24
CA ARG A 140 0.81 10.03 13.54
C ARG A 140 1.16 9.97 12.06
N LEU A 141 2.35 9.48 11.72
CA LEU A 141 2.73 9.24 10.34
C LEU A 141 1.77 8.25 9.64
N LEU A 142 1.41 7.16 10.32
CA LEU A 142 0.44 6.18 9.80
C LEU A 142 -0.96 6.79 9.61
N GLU A 143 -1.40 7.65 10.52
CA GLU A 143 -2.66 8.39 10.41
C GLU A 143 -2.68 9.25 9.14
N HIS A 144 -1.65 10.07 8.92
CA HIS A 144 -1.54 10.91 7.73
C HIS A 144 -1.39 10.09 6.44
N PHE A 145 -0.69 8.96 6.49
CA PHE A 145 -0.60 8.03 5.35
C PHE A 145 -1.96 7.44 4.98
N ILE A 146 -2.70 6.87 5.95
CA ILE A 146 -4.01 6.24 5.71
C ILE A 146 -5.01 7.28 5.21
N ARG A 147 -5.05 8.44 5.87
CA ARG A 147 -5.89 9.56 5.46
C ARG A 147 -5.57 9.96 4.03
N ARG A 148 -4.29 10.20 3.69
CA ARG A 148 -3.92 10.60 2.34
C ARG A 148 -4.25 9.52 1.31
N TRP A 149 -3.96 8.26 1.61
CA TRP A 149 -4.24 7.13 0.74
C TRP A 149 -5.74 7.01 0.42
N LEU A 150 -6.61 7.10 1.42
CA LEU A 150 -8.06 6.93 1.21
C LEU A 150 -8.72 8.18 0.63
N SER A 151 -8.28 9.40 0.99
CA SER A 151 -8.95 10.63 0.55
C SER A 151 -8.38 11.26 -0.73
N ALA A 152 -7.23 10.79 -1.26
CA ALA A 152 -6.62 11.38 -2.45
C ALA A 152 -7.56 11.37 -3.66
N PRO A 153 -7.80 12.48 -4.36
CA PRO A 153 -8.56 12.46 -5.62
C PRO A 153 -7.73 11.87 -6.76
N GLN A 154 -6.41 11.84 -6.64
CA GLN A 154 -5.49 11.29 -7.64
C GLN A 154 -5.46 9.77 -7.58
N VAL A 155 -5.58 9.13 -8.74
CA VAL A 155 -5.62 7.67 -8.86
C VAL A 155 -4.27 7.08 -8.48
N GLU A 156 -3.18 7.66 -8.98
CA GLU A 156 -1.81 7.21 -8.78
C GLU A 156 -1.38 7.21 -7.30
N VAL A 157 -1.83 8.21 -6.51
CA VAL A 157 -1.59 8.26 -5.06
C VAL A 157 -2.34 7.13 -4.36
N GLY A 158 -3.59 6.89 -4.76
CA GLY A 158 -4.41 5.79 -4.29
C GLY A 158 -3.80 4.42 -4.56
N GLU A 159 -3.42 4.16 -5.81
CA GLU A 159 -2.78 2.91 -6.24
C GLU A 159 -1.47 2.67 -5.49
N ARG A 160 -0.64 3.72 -5.36
CA ARG A 160 0.61 3.62 -4.62
C ARG A 160 0.37 3.32 -3.15
N GLY A 161 -0.60 3.98 -2.51
CA GLY A 161 -0.94 3.73 -1.11
C GLY A 161 -1.46 2.30 -0.88
N THR A 162 -2.31 1.78 -1.77
CA THR A 162 -2.81 0.39 -1.70
C THR A 162 -1.65 -0.60 -1.78
N ARG A 163 -0.72 -0.39 -2.71
CA ARG A 163 0.47 -1.23 -2.85
C ARG A 163 1.34 -1.18 -1.61
N VAL A 164 1.73 0.03 -1.19
CA VAL A 164 2.62 0.23 -0.03
C VAL A 164 2.04 -0.38 1.23
N LEU A 165 0.77 -0.13 1.55
CA LEU A 165 0.16 -0.72 2.75
C LEU A 165 0.11 -2.25 2.67
N GLY A 166 -0.25 -2.81 1.51
CA GLY A 166 -0.27 -4.25 1.29
C GLY A 166 1.11 -4.90 1.46
N ASP A 167 2.16 -4.29 0.90
CA ASP A 167 3.54 -4.79 0.96
C ASP A 167 4.09 -4.71 2.40
N LEU A 168 3.83 -3.61 3.11
CA LEU A 168 4.25 -3.44 4.51
C LEU A 168 3.59 -4.46 5.45
N LEU A 169 2.28 -4.67 5.31
CA LEU A 169 1.54 -5.65 6.11
C LEU A 169 1.94 -7.08 5.79
N GLU A 170 2.32 -7.37 4.56
CA GLU A 170 2.85 -8.67 4.20
C GLU A 170 4.17 -8.98 4.90
N ILE A 171 5.10 -8.02 4.91
CA ILE A 171 6.38 -8.16 5.62
C ILE A 171 6.13 -8.36 7.12
N ASP A 172 5.17 -7.62 7.69
CA ASP A 172 4.83 -7.68 9.10
C ASP A 172 4.05 -8.95 9.51
N SER A 173 3.55 -9.71 8.54
CA SER A 173 2.67 -10.84 8.82
C SER A 173 3.35 -11.95 9.64
N GLN A 174 2.63 -12.43 10.64
CA GLN A 174 3.03 -13.57 11.48
C GLN A 174 2.63 -14.92 10.85
N SER A 175 1.67 -14.89 9.92
CA SER A 175 1.21 -16.08 9.22
C SER A 175 2.34 -16.72 8.42
N PRO A 176 2.35 -18.07 8.35
CA PRO A 176 3.26 -18.76 7.44
C PRO A 176 3.00 -18.27 6.00
N PRO A 177 4.05 -18.11 5.19
CA PRO A 177 3.87 -17.79 3.79
C PRO A 177 3.10 -18.90 3.08
N LEU A 178 2.48 -18.54 1.96
CA LEU A 178 1.80 -19.52 1.11
C LEU A 178 2.83 -20.50 0.54
N ARG A 179 2.43 -21.76 0.35
CA ARG A 179 3.30 -22.78 -0.26
C ARG A 179 3.27 -22.70 -1.78
N ILE A 180 2.20 -22.14 -2.34
CA ILE A 180 2.12 -21.86 -3.76
C ILE A 180 2.59 -20.42 -4.07
N PRO A 181 3.30 -20.23 -5.20
CA PRO A 181 3.61 -18.89 -5.71
C PRO A 181 2.31 -18.11 -5.97
N ARG A 182 2.35 -16.80 -5.79
CA ARG A 182 1.17 -15.94 -5.98
C ARG A 182 0.75 -15.82 -7.42
N GLU A 183 1.72 -15.85 -8.32
CA GLU A 183 1.53 -15.80 -9.77
C GLU A 183 0.79 -17.06 -10.27
N ALA A 184 0.80 -18.14 -9.47
CA ALA A 184 0.03 -19.34 -9.74
C ALA A 184 -1.43 -19.23 -9.29
N ILE A 185 -1.81 -18.20 -8.52
CA ILE A 185 -3.20 -17.99 -8.10
C ILE A 185 -3.93 -17.25 -9.19
N THR A 186 -5.04 -17.81 -9.68
CA THR A 186 -5.89 -17.14 -10.66
C THR A 186 -7.17 -16.59 -10.05
N VAL A 187 -7.61 -15.44 -10.54
CA VAL A 187 -8.93 -14.84 -10.28
C VAL A 187 -9.56 -14.55 -11.63
N ASN A 188 -10.77 -15.07 -11.88
CA ASN A 188 -11.44 -14.88 -13.18
C ASN A 188 -10.59 -15.35 -14.38
N GLY A 189 -9.78 -16.40 -14.19
CA GLY A 189 -8.93 -16.97 -15.24
C GLY A 189 -7.66 -16.17 -15.54
N VAL A 190 -7.37 -15.12 -14.77
CA VAL A 190 -6.17 -14.28 -14.93
C VAL A 190 -5.27 -14.43 -13.69
N PRO A 191 -3.93 -14.49 -13.85
CA PRO A 191 -3.01 -14.44 -12.71
C PRO A 191 -3.29 -13.22 -11.83
N TRP A 192 -3.38 -13.44 -10.52
CA TRP A 192 -3.69 -12.39 -9.58
C TRP A 192 -2.46 -11.50 -9.32
N THR A 193 -2.60 -10.19 -9.52
CA THR A 193 -1.48 -9.23 -9.47
C THR A 193 -1.40 -8.45 -8.16
N ASN A 194 -1.78 -9.03 -7.02
CA ASN A 194 -1.80 -8.37 -5.70
C ASN A 194 -2.61 -7.05 -5.64
N GLY A 195 -3.60 -6.89 -6.52
CA GLY A 195 -4.38 -5.64 -6.63
C GLY A 195 -3.62 -4.47 -7.27
N SER A 196 -2.44 -4.71 -7.87
CA SER A 196 -1.68 -3.75 -8.67
C SER A 196 -2.04 -3.89 -10.14
N THR A 197 -2.50 -2.81 -10.77
CA THR A 197 -2.78 -2.74 -12.22
C THR A 197 -1.51 -2.64 -13.08
N ASN A 198 -0.37 -2.29 -12.45
CA ASN A 198 0.91 -2.16 -13.12
C ASN A 198 1.83 -3.29 -12.67
N GLY A 199 2.19 -4.17 -13.62
CA GLY A 199 3.06 -5.34 -13.46
C GLY A 199 4.54 -4.98 -13.25
N ASP A 200 4.84 -3.94 -12.47
CA ASP A 200 6.19 -3.68 -11.96
C ASP A 200 6.47 -4.67 -10.80
N HIS A 201 6.46 -5.94 -11.16
CA HIS A 201 6.97 -7.01 -10.32
C HIS A 201 8.49 -6.88 -10.36
N GLY A 202 9.07 -6.25 -9.33
CA GLY A 202 10.46 -6.54 -9.01
C GLY A 202 10.59 -8.06 -8.92
N ASN A 203 11.44 -8.64 -9.76
CA ASN A 203 11.63 -10.08 -9.96
C ASN A 203 12.18 -10.81 -8.72
N ASP A 204 11.53 -10.73 -7.56
CA ASP A 204 12.06 -11.30 -6.31
C ASP A 204 10.95 -11.84 -5.38
N GLU A 205 10.08 -12.71 -5.88
CA GLU A 205 9.19 -13.54 -5.04
C GLU A 205 9.23 -15.02 -5.44
N LEU A 206 10.44 -15.60 -5.49
CA LEU A 206 10.55 -16.87 -4.78
C LEU A 206 10.42 -16.51 -3.30
N VAL A 207 9.25 -16.77 -2.74
CA VAL A 207 8.97 -16.71 -1.30
C VAL A 207 10.07 -17.47 -0.57
N ASP A 208 11.12 -16.76 -0.15
CA ASP A 208 12.22 -17.37 0.55
C ASP A 208 11.70 -17.76 1.92
N ILE A 209 11.45 -19.06 2.10
CA ILE A 209 10.96 -19.67 3.35
C ILE A 209 11.86 -19.30 4.54
N HIS A 210 13.09 -18.82 4.27
CA HIS A 210 14.06 -18.36 5.24
C HIS A 210 13.96 -16.88 5.61
N LYS A 211 13.11 -16.06 4.96
CA LYS A 211 12.90 -14.67 5.38
C LYS A 211 12.29 -14.65 6.80
N PRO A 212 12.84 -13.86 7.74
CA PRO A 212 12.30 -13.75 9.09
C PRO A 212 10.87 -13.21 9.03
N ARG A 213 9.99 -13.82 9.84
CA ARG A 213 8.60 -13.38 9.93
C ARG A 213 8.49 -12.04 10.63
N GLY A 214 7.48 -11.27 10.26
CA GLY A 214 7.11 -10.07 11.00
C GLY A 214 6.48 -10.39 12.34
N GLU A 215 6.29 -9.33 13.14
CA GLU A 215 5.75 -9.44 14.49
C GLU A 215 4.25 -9.09 14.57
N GLY A 216 3.61 -8.74 13.45
CA GLY A 216 2.21 -8.32 13.39
C GLY A 216 1.96 -6.99 14.09
N VAL A 217 2.99 -6.18 14.31
CA VAL A 217 2.90 -4.92 15.07
C VAL A 217 2.16 -3.85 14.27
N LEU A 218 2.41 -3.75 12.97
CA LEU A 218 1.71 -2.87 12.06
C LEU A 218 0.28 -3.36 11.81
N TRP A 219 0.08 -4.67 11.72
CA TRP A 219 -1.28 -5.24 11.66
C TRP A 219 -2.13 -4.82 12.86
N ARG A 220 -1.61 -5.03 14.08
CA ARG A 220 -2.32 -4.64 15.30
C ARG A 220 -2.51 -3.13 15.38
N ARG A 221 -1.55 -2.32 14.91
CA ARG A 221 -1.78 -0.88 14.76
C ARG A 221 -2.95 -0.59 13.85
N LEU A 222 -3.05 -1.22 12.69
CA LEU A 222 -4.12 -0.95 11.73
C LEU A 222 -5.49 -1.42 12.21
N THR A 223 -5.57 -2.61 12.81
CA THR A 223 -6.86 -3.27 13.10
C THR A 223 -7.30 -3.19 14.57
N HIS A 224 -6.39 -2.90 15.50
CA HIS A 224 -6.68 -2.87 16.94
C HIS A 224 -6.49 -1.48 17.58
N ASN A 225 -5.80 -0.54 16.93
CA ASN A 225 -5.81 0.84 17.39
C ASN A 225 -7.10 1.53 16.92
N VAL A 226 -7.83 2.12 17.86
CA VAL A 226 -9.14 2.72 17.61
C VAL A 226 -9.04 3.87 16.60
N ASP A 227 -8.01 4.70 16.66
CA ASP A 227 -7.87 5.87 15.79
C ASP A 227 -7.67 5.47 14.33
N LEU A 228 -6.72 4.57 14.07
CA LEU A 228 -6.45 4.09 12.70
C LEU A 228 -7.62 3.26 12.15
N TYR A 229 -8.25 2.42 12.99
CA TYR A 229 -9.43 1.67 12.58
C TYR A 229 -10.60 2.62 12.24
N ASN A 230 -10.82 3.66 13.04
CA ASN A 230 -11.87 4.65 12.77
C ASN A 230 -11.64 5.35 11.43
N LEU A 231 -10.41 5.67 11.05
CA LEU A 231 -10.12 6.21 9.71
C LEU A 231 -10.51 5.26 8.58
N LEU A 232 -10.21 3.96 8.73
CA LEU A 232 -10.54 2.93 7.73
C LEU A 232 -12.06 2.74 7.56
N VAL A 233 -12.84 3.10 8.57
CA VAL A 233 -14.32 3.02 8.53
C VAL A 233 -14.95 4.33 8.09
N ALA A 234 -14.47 5.47 8.60
CA ALA A 234 -15.09 6.77 8.41
C ALA A 234 -14.86 7.33 6.99
N LEU A 235 -13.63 7.24 6.47
CA LEU A 235 -13.28 7.83 5.17
C LEU A 235 -14.08 7.23 4.00
N PRO A 236 -14.26 5.89 3.89
CA PRO A 236 -15.12 5.29 2.87
C PRO A 236 -16.62 5.59 3.04
N GLN A 237 -17.02 6.20 4.16
CA GLN A 237 -18.37 6.72 4.40
C GLN A 237 -18.46 8.23 4.15
N GLY A 238 -17.44 8.82 3.54
CA GLY A 238 -17.37 10.24 3.23
C GLY A 238 -17.03 11.14 4.42
N ARG A 239 -16.67 10.56 5.57
CA ARG A 239 -16.44 11.27 6.82
C ARG A 239 -14.96 11.30 7.17
N ASP A 240 -14.47 12.48 7.49
CA ASP A 240 -13.15 12.63 8.10
C ASP A 240 -13.29 13.06 9.57
N ILE A 241 -12.55 12.40 10.47
CA ILE A 241 -12.47 12.74 11.89
C ILE A 241 -11.97 14.18 12.15
N SER A 242 -11.31 14.81 11.16
CA SER A 242 -10.94 16.24 11.25
C SER A 242 -12.11 17.19 10.98
N GLY A 243 -13.27 16.68 10.59
CA GLY A 243 -14.44 17.45 10.19
C GLY A 243 -14.51 17.79 8.69
N GLU A 244 -13.53 17.33 7.89
CA GLU A 244 -13.63 17.42 6.43
C GLU A 244 -14.59 16.36 5.89
N VAL A 245 -15.33 16.70 4.83
CA VAL A 245 -16.26 15.77 4.16
C VAL A 245 -15.69 15.49 2.77
N LEU A 246 -15.54 14.21 2.45
CA LEU A 246 -15.11 13.79 1.11
C LEU A 246 -16.29 13.99 0.15
N ASP A 247 -16.00 14.40 -1.08
CA ASP A 247 -17.03 14.39 -2.12
C ASP A 247 -17.42 12.94 -2.51
N ASP A 248 -18.53 12.79 -3.23
CA ASP A 248 -19.03 11.47 -3.63
C ASP A 248 -17.98 10.67 -4.39
N ARG A 249 -17.21 11.34 -5.26
CA ARG A 249 -16.16 10.69 -6.06
C ARG A 249 -15.02 10.19 -5.17
N GLN A 250 -14.53 10.99 -4.24
CA GLN A 250 -13.49 10.62 -3.28
C GLN A 250 -13.97 9.48 -2.39
N THR A 251 -15.25 9.50 -2.00
CA THR A 251 -15.89 8.42 -1.24
C THR A 251 -15.87 7.10 -2.02
N SER A 252 -16.35 7.08 -3.26
CA SER A 252 -16.28 5.89 -4.12
C SER A 252 -14.84 5.43 -4.37
N LEU A 253 -13.88 6.35 -4.51
CA LEU A 253 -12.45 6.03 -4.62
C LEU A 253 -11.91 5.37 -3.34
N ALA A 254 -12.25 5.90 -2.16
CA ALA A 254 -11.87 5.33 -0.87
C ALA A 254 -12.42 3.91 -0.69
N GLN A 255 -13.71 3.71 -1.02
CA GLN A 255 -14.36 2.40 -1.02
C GLN A 255 -13.65 1.43 -1.98
N GLY A 256 -13.42 1.85 -3.23
CA GLY A 256 -12.74 1.03 -4.23
C GLY A 256 -11.30 0.66 -3.84
N ARG A 257 -10.58 1.52 -3.11
CA ARG A 257 -9.24 1.22 -2.58
C ARG A 257 -9.26 0.11 -1.53
N LEU A 258 -10.22 0.16 -0.60
CA LEU A 258 -10.40 -0.90 0.38
C LEU A 258 -10.84 -2.22 -0.26
N LEU A 259 -11.80 -2.19 -1.18
CA LEU A 259 -12.25 -3.38 -1.91
C LEU A 259 -11.08 -4.08 -2.62
N ARG A 260 -10.10 -3.34 -3.14
CA ARG A 260 -8.92 -3.92 -3.80
C ARG A 260 -7.84 -4.43 -2.83
N LEU A 261 -7.66 -3.76 -1.70
CA LEU A 261 -6.65 -4.17 -0.70
C LEU A 261 -7.09 -5.40 0.09
N LEU A 262 -8.35 -5.46 0.50
CA LEU A 262 -8.77 -6.35 1.57
C LEU A 262 -8.72 -7.85 1.24
N PRO A 263 -9.00 -8.32 0.01
CA PRO A 263 -8.78 -9.72 -0.36
C PRO A 263 -7.32 -10.16 -0.20
N ARG A 264 -6.36 -9.28 -0.55
CA ARG A 264 -4.92 -9.51 -0.32
C ARG A 264 -4.61 -9.67 1.16
N LEU A 265 -5.19 -8.82 1.99
CA LEU A 265 -4.98 -8.86 3.45
C LEU A 265 -5.60 -10.11 4.07
N ALA A 266 -6.82 -10.48 3.65
CA ALA A 266 -7.51 -11.68 4.13
C ALA A 266 -6.79 -12.99 3.74
N LEU A 267 -6.17 -13.02 2.55
CA LEU A 267 -5.30 -14.13 2.14
C LEU A 267 -4.11 -14.28 3.08
N ARG A 268 -3.55 -13.16 3.57
CA ARG A 268 -2.35 -13.16 4.39
C ARG A 268 -2.62 -13.43 5.88
N ASP A 269 -3.45 -12.61 6.52
CA ASP A 269 -3.82 -12.71 7.94
C ASP A 269 -5.33 -12.57 8.13
N PHE A 270 -6.04 -13.66 7.84
CA PHE A 270 -7.50 -13.74 7.92
C PHE A 270 -8.06 -13.35 9.30
N ASP A 271 -7.43 -13.80 10.39
CA ASP A 271 -7.91 -13.56 11.75
C ASP A 271 -7.87 -12.06 12.10
N LEU A 272 -6.80 -11.35 11.70
CA LEU A 272 -6.61 -9.94 12.04
C LEU A 272 -7.56 -9.01 11.28
N VAL A 273 -8.02 -9.40 10.09
CA VAL A 273 -9.01 -8.61 9.33
C VAL A 273 -10.46 -8.92 9.71
N THR A 274 -10.71 -10.07 10.36
CA THR A 274 -12.07 -10.51 10.73
C THR A 274 -12.42 -10.24 12.19
N GLN A 275 -11.43 -10.04 13.06
CA GLN A 275 -11.67 -9.68 14.45
C GLN A 275 -11.99 -8.19 14.58
N PRO A 276 -12.99 -7.84 15.41
CA PRO A 276 -13.24 -6.45 15.76
C PRO A 276 -12.06 -5.88 16.57
N PRO A 277 -11.83 -4.56 16.53
CA PRO A 277 -10.86 -3.93 17.42
C PRO A 277 -11.23 -4.19 18.89
N PRO A 278 -10.25 -4.19 19.81
CA PRO A 278 -10.50 -4.27 21.24
C PRO A 278 -11.52 -3.22 21.67
N LYS A 279 -12.39 -3.58 22.61
CA LYS A 279 -13.35 -2.62 23.15
C LYS A 279 -12.59 -1.45 23.80
N PRO A 280 -13.00 -0.20 23.54
CA PRO A 280 -12.45 0.94 24.25
C PRO A 280 -12.67 0.77 25.76
N SER A 281 -11.75 1.33 26.53
CA SER A 281 -11.83 1.35 27.99
C SER A 281 -13.01 2.20 28.47
N ASP A 282 -13.50 1.96 29.69
CA ASP A 282 -14.65 2.70 30.25
C ASP A 282 -14.38 4.23 30.32
N ASP A 283 -13.12 4.65 30.44
CA ASP A 283 -12.71 6.06 30.42
C ASP A 283 -12.84 6.71 29.03
N GLU A 284 -12.67 5.94 27.95
CA GLU A 284 -12.83 6.41 26.55
C GLU A 284 -14.30 6.53 26.14
N LEU A 285 -15.20 5.80 26.82
CA LEU A 285 -16.65 5.80 26.56
C LEU A 285 -17.40 6.98 27.23
N MET A 286 -16.71 7.80 28.05
CA MET A 286 -17.32 8.93 28.76
C MET A 286 -17.61 10.15 27.86
N GLY A 287 -17.35 10.06 26.55
CA GLY A 287 -17.49 11.14 25.57
C GLY A 287 -18.54 10.89 24.48
N GLY A 288 -19.83 10.99 24.81
CA GLY A 288 -20.91 11.16 23.82
C GLY A 288 -21.29 9.92 22.98
N VAL A 289 -22.21 10.14 22.02
CA VAL A 289 -22.62 9.11 21.05
C VAL A 289 -21.51 8.97 20.02
N ASP A 290 -20.88 7.81 20.04
CA ASP A 290 -19.78 7.46 19.18
C ASP A 290 -20.30 6.94 17.81
N PRO A 291 -20.10 7.69 16.72
CA PRO A 291 -20.67 7.35 15.41
C PRO A 291 -20.04 6.11 14.77
N GLU A 292 -18.88 5.64 15.26
CA GLU A 292 -18.17 4.46 14.76
C GLU A 292 -18.35 3.23 15.68
N ALA A 293 -19.08 3.36 16.79
CA ALA A 293 -19.30 2.28 17.74
C ALA A 293 -19.93 1.03 17.12
N GLU A 294 -20.80 1.19 16.12
CA GLU A 294 -21.42 0.05 15.42
C GLU A 294 -20.45 -0.64 14.46
N ALA A 295 -19.51 0.11 13.87
CA ALA A 295 -18.51 -0.47 12.98
C ALA A 295 -17.46 -1.26 13.76
N ARG A 296 -17.08 -0.79 14.95
CA ARG A 296 -16.16 -1.49 15.86
C ARG A 296 -16.70 -2.80 16.45
N GLN A 297 -17.97 -3.12 16.22
CA GLN A 297 -18.54 -4.44 16.55
C GLN A 297 -18.16 -5.52 15.53
N SER A 298 -17.55 -5.13 14.40
CA SER A 298 -17.16 -6.02 13.31
C SER A 298 -15.67 -5.89 12.99
N GLY A 299 -15.06 -6.96 12.47
CA GLY A 299 -13.76 -6.83 11.82
C GLY A 299 -13.86 -6.00 10.54
N LEU A 300 -12.71 -5.52 10.07
CA LEU A 300 -12.62 -4.70 8.86
C LEU A 300 -13.20 -5.42 7.64
N LEU A 301 -13.00 -6.73 7.53
CA LEU A 301 -13.54 -7.55 6.44
C LEU A 301 -15.07 -7.52 6.42
N GLN A 302 -15.72 -7.71 7.57
CA GLN A 302 -17.17 -7.71 7.67
C GLN A 302 -17.75 -6.31 7.42
N PHE A 303 -17.08 -5.26 7.90
CA PHE A 303 -17.47 -3.88 7.61
C PHE A 303 -17.47 -3.61 6.10
N VAL A 304 -16.35 -3.87 5.42
CA VAL A 304 -16.21 -3.65 3.98
C VAL A 304 -17.18 -4.49 3.16
N ALA A 305 -17.34 -5.76 3.54
CA ALA A 305 -18.19 -6.70 2.81
C ALA A 305 -19.70 -6.42 2.97
N LEU A 306 -20.13 -5.86 4.11
CA LEU A 306 -21.57 -5.82 4.48
C LEU A 306 -22.13 -4.42 4.75
N LYS A 307 -21.30 -3.46 5.15
CA LYS A 307 -21.77 -2.15 5.66
C LYS A 307 -21.24 -0.96 4.86
N MET A 308 -20.14 -1.11 4.13
CA MET A 308 -19.45 0.02 3.50
C MET A 308 -20.12 0.52 2.22
N VAL A 309 -20.57 -0.40 1.35
CA VAL A 309 -21.09 -0.06 0.01
C VAL A 309 -22.61 0.04 0.05
N ASP A 310 -23.14 1.17 -0.43
CA ASP A 310 -24.55 1.26 -0.80
C ASP A 310 -24.77 0.55 -2.15
N LYS A 311 -25.56 -0.53 -2.13
CA LYS A 311 -25.87 -1.32 -3.33
C LYS A 311 -26.79 -0.58 -4.32
N SER A 312 -27.35 0.58 -3.95
CA SER A 312 -28.12 1.42 -4.87
C SER A 312 -27.23 2.11 -5.92
N ASP A 313 -25.95 2.31 -5.62
CA ASP A 313 -24.92 2.69 -6.59
C ASP A 313 -24.48 1.46 -7.38
N LEU A 314 -24.93 1.37 -8.64
CA LEU A 314 -24.66 0.23 -9.52
C LEU A 314 -23.15 0.00 -9.73
N LEU A 315 -22.35 1.05 -9.87
CA LEU A 315 -20.91 0.90 -10.12
C LEU A 315 -20.19 0.37 -8.88
N MET A 316 -20.59 0.84 -7.70
CA MET A 316 -20.07 0.33 -6.45
C MET A 316 -20.57 -1.08 -6.12
N HIS A 317 -21.81 -1.42 -6.49
CA HIS A 317 -22.32 -2.79 -6.37
C HIS A 317 -21.55 -3.77 -7.25
N LEU A 318 -21.26 -3.40 -8.51
CA LEU A 318 -20.39 -4.21 -9.39
C LEU A 318 -18.98 -4.37 -8.80
N SER A 319 -18.44 -3.31 -8.19
CA SER A 319 -17.14 -3.37 -7.50
C SER A 319 -17.18 -4.30 -6.28
N LEU A 320 -18.31 -4.32 -5.55
CA LEU A 320 -18.52 -5.25 -4.44
C LEU A 320 -18.62 -6.71 -4.92
N ILE A 321 -19.23 -6.95 -6.08
CA ILE A 321 -19.29 -8.29 -6.70
C ILE A 321 -17.88 -8.77 -7.06
N ASP A 322 -17.08 -7.93 -7.73
CA ASP A 322 -15.67 -8.24 -8.06
C ASP A 322 -14.83 -8.52 -6.81
N PHE A 323 -15.06 -7.74 -5.74
CA PHE A 323 -14.47 -7.99 -4.43
C PHE A 323 -14.81 -9.39 -3.89
N PHE A 324 -16.08 -9.81 -3.95
CA PHE A 324 -16.46 -11.14 -3.48
C PHE A 324 -15.92 -12.26 -4.37
N GLU A 325 -15.91 -12.10 -5.69
CA GLU A 325 -15.28 -13.07 -6.61
C GLU A 325 -13.80 -13.24 -6.27
N THR A 326 -13.08 -12.14 -6.08
CA THR A 326 -11.66 -12.13 -5.69
C THR A 326 -11.48 -12.78 -4.31
N LEU A 327 -12.24 -12.35 -3.31
CA LEU A 327 -12.15 -12.85 -1.93
C LEU A 327 -12.36 -14.37 -1.86
N VAL A 328 -13.38 -14.88 -2.53
CA VAL A 328 -13.69 -16.32 -2.55
C VAL A 328 -12.58 -17.11 -3.23
N SER A 329 -12.06 -16.64 -4.37
CA SER A 329 -10.96 -17.29 -5.08
C SER A 329 -9.68 -17.36 -4.24
N LEU A 330 -9.34 -16.28 -3.52
CA LEU A 330 -8.16 -16.24 -2.66
C LEU A 330 -8.35 -17.05 -1.37
N LEU A 331 -9.51 -16.96 -0.71
CA LEU A 331 -9.75 -17.69 0.53
C LEU A 331 -9.89 -19.19 0.33
N ARG A 332 -10.25 -19.66 -0.87
CA ARG A 332 -10.12 -21.08 -1.26
C ARG A 332 -8.67 -21.57 -1.08
N VAL A 333 -7.72 -20.83 -1.64
CA VAL A 333 -6.29 -21.14 -1.54
C VAL A 333 -5.87 -21.12 -0.08
N ARG A 334 -6.21 -20.04 0.65
CA ARG A 334 -5.84 -19.91 2.06
C ARG A 334 -6.39 -21.04 2.91
N ALA A 335 -7.66 -21.40 2.73
CA ALA A 335 -8.31 -22.47 3.47
C ALA A 335 -7.65 -23.83 3.19
N LYS A 336 -7.19 -24.09 1.96
CA LYS A 336 -6.46 -25.32 1.60
C LYS A 336 -5.11 -25.41 2.32
N GLU A 337 -4.42 -24.29 2.49
CA GLU A 337 -3.10 -24.24 3.15
C GLU A 337 -3.15 -24.09 4.68
N ALA A 338 -4.25 -23.59 5.23
CA ALA A 338 -4.40 -23.25 6.65
C ALA A 338 -4.50 -24.45 7.60
N GLY A 339 -4.56 -25.69 7.08
CA GLY A 339 -4.62 -26.91 7.89
C GLY A 339 -5.79 -26.88 8.89
N SER A 340 -5.49 -26.90 10.19
CA SER A 340 -6.50 -26.86 11.26
C SER A 340 -7.36 -25.59 11.26
N SER A 341 -6.85 -24.47 10.76
CA SER A 341 -7.60 -23.20 10.71
C SER A 341 -8.52 -23.08 9.49
N SER A 342 -8.51 -24.06 8.58
CA SER A 342 -9.36 -24.09 7.39
C SER A 342 -10.85 -23.96 7.71
N GLN A 343 -11.31 -24.68 8.73
CA GLN A 343 -12.72 -24.65 9.15
C GLN A 343 -13.17 -23.27 9.63
N HIS A 344 -12.28 -22.53 10.31
CA HIS A 344 -12.57 -21.17 10.75
C HIS A 344 -12.78 -20.23 9.56
N ILE A 345 -11.89 -20.28 8.57
CA ILE A 345 -11.99 -19.47 7.34
C ILE A 345 -13.30 -19.75 6.61
N VAL A 346 -13.62 -21.03 6.38
CA VAL A 346 -14.84 -21.46 5.69
C VAL A 346 -16.09 -21.00 6.45
N GLN A 347 -16.12 -21.18 7.78
CA GLN A 347 -17.28 -20.80 8.58
C GLN A 347 -17.50 -19.29 8.60
N THR A 348 -16.44 -18.49 8.80
CA THR A 348 -16.55 -17.03 8.81
C THR A 348 -16.92 -16.48 7.43
N LEU A 349 -16.34 -17.01 6.35
CA LEU A 349 -16.73 -16.62 4.99
C LEU A 349 -18.19 -16.99 4.69
N ARG A 350 -18.66 -18.15 5.15
CA ARG A 350 -20.07 -18.57 5.05
C ARG A 350 -21.00 -17.59 5.76
N GLU A 351 -20.66 -17.16 6.97
CA GLU A 351 -21.44 -16.18 7.72
C GLU A 351 -21.55 -14.85 7.00
N ILE A 352 -20.45 -14.35 6.42
CA ILE A 352 -20.43 -13.12 5.62
C ILE A 352 -21.31 -13.29 4.38
N LEU A 353 -21.13 -14.37 3.61
CA LEU A 353 -21.88 -14.61 2.38
C LEU A 353 -23.37 -14.82 2.63
N LEU A 354 -23.75 -15.46 3.74
CA LEU A 354 -25.15 -15.60 4.15
C LEU A 354 -25.83 -14.25 4.29
N VAL A 355 -25.13 -13.24 4.83
CA VAL A 355 -25.66 -11.88 4.91
C VAL A 355 -25.62 -11.20 3.54
N ALA A 356 -24.49 -11.25 2.84
CA ALA A 356 -24.27 -10.53 1.59
C ALA A 356 -25.25 -10.94 0.47
N LEU A 357 -25.60 -12.22 0.40
CA LEU A 357 -26.47 -12.81 -0.62
C LEU A 357 -27.98 -12.61 -0.36
N ARG A 358 -28.38 -12.03 0.78
CA ARG A 358 -29.79 -11.75 1.06
C ARG A 358 -30.29 -10.64 0.14
N GLY A 359 -31.19 -11.03 -0.78
CA GLY A 359 -31.77 -10.10 -1.75
C GLY A 359 -30.82 -9.65 -2.87
N ASP A 360 -29.69 -10.34 -3.06
CA ASP A 360 -28.67 -10.00 -4.05
C ASP A 360 -28.50 -11.15 -5.07
N ASP A 361 -29.39 -11.18 -6.06
CA ASP A 361 -29.39 -12.22 -7.09
C ASP A 361 -28.22 -12.07 -8.07
N GLU A 362 -27.71 -10.86 -8.25
CA GLU A 362 -26.56 -10.58 -9.11
C GLU A 362 -25.29 -11.16 -8.52
N LEU A 363 -25.00 -10.89 -7.24
CA LEU A 363 -23.87 -11.51 -6.52
C LEU A 363 -24.00 -13.03 -6.51
N ARG A 364 -25.21 -13.55 -6.27
CA ARG A 364 -25.48 -15.00 -6.29
C ARG A 364 -25.17 -15.60 -7.66
N ALA A 365 -25.57 -14.94 -8.74
CA ALA A 365 -25.31 -15.39 -10.11
C ALA A 365 -23.84 -15.30 -10.47
N ALA A 366 -23.14 -14.23 -10.05
CA ALA A 366 -21.71 -14.04 -10.24
C ALA A 366 -20.91 -15.18 -9.61
N LEU A 367 -21.11 -15.45 -8.31
CA LEU A 367 -20.43 -16.55 -7.62
C LEU A 367 -20.74 -17.92 -8.24
N LYS A 368 -21.97 -18.17 -8.71
CA LYS A 368 -22.30 -19.44 -9.38
C LYS A 368 -21.56 -19.64 -10.70
N ARG A 369 -21.32 -18.57 -11.46
CA ARG A 369 -20.63 -18.61 -12.77
C ARG A 369 -19.11 -18.47 -12.66
N LEU A 370 -18.61 -18.08 -11.48
CA LEU A 370 -17.19 -17.87 -11.25
C LEU A 370 -16.33 -19.10 -11.62
N PRO A 371 -16.69 -20.36 -11.26
CA PRO A 371 -15.95 -21.54 -11.69
C PRO A 371 -15.82 -21.70 -13.21
N ASP A 372 -16.83 -21.26 -13.97
CA ASP A 372 -16.87 -21.40 -15.43
C ASP A 372 -16.00 -20.33 -16.13
N ARG A 373 -15.54 -19.32 -15.38
CA ARG A 373 -14.64 -18.25 -15.83
C ARG A 373 -13.21 -18.41 -15.31
N THR A 374 -12.95 -19.46 -14.55
CA THR A 374 -11.63 -19.79 -13.99
C THR A 374 -10.95 -20.85 -14.86
N VAL A 375 -9.62 -20.99 -14.75
CA VAL A 375 -8.86 -22.02 -15.46
C VAL A 375 -9.35 -23.43 -15.10
N GLU A 376 -9.29 -24.36 -16.06
CA GLU A 376 -9.91 -25.69 -15.96
C GLU A 376 -9.38 -26.49 -14.75
N GLU A 377 -8.09 -26.36 -14.45
CA GLU A 377 -7.42 -27.04 -13.34
C GLU A 377 -7.92 -26.59 -11.97
N GLU A 378 -8.48 -25.38 -11.88
CA GLU A 378 -8.93 -24.76 -10.65
C GLU A 378 -10.46 -24.75 -10.50
N ALA A 379 -11.19 -24.95 -11.60
CA ALA A 379 -12.64 -24.78 -11.66
C ALA A 379 -13.40 -25.69 -10.69
N GLU A 380 -13.04 -26.97 -10.61
CA GLU A 380 -13.75 -27.92 -9.73
C GLU A 380 -13.46 -27.65 -8.25
N ASP A 381 -12.20 -27.41 -7.90
CA ASP A 381 -11.81 -27.01 -6.54
C ASP A 381 -12.56 -25.74 -6.10
N LEU A 382 -12.72 -24.76 -7.00
CA LEU A 382 -13.47 -23.54 -6.74
C LEU A 382 -14.97 -23.79 -6.60
N ARG A 383 -15.55 -24.64 -7.44
CA ARG A 383 -16.96 -25.03 -7.37
C ARG A 383 -17.30 -25.70 -6.04
N LEU A 384 -16.46 -26.63 -5.57
CA LEU A 384 -16.62 -27.29 -4.27
C LEU A 384 -16.46 -26.30 -3.10
N PHE A 385 -15.49 -25.40 -3.19
CA PHE A 385 -15.30 -24.37 -2.16
C PHE A 385 -16.51 -23.43 -2.06
N ILE A 386 -17.02 -22.94 -3.20
CA ILE A 386 -18.22 -22.10 -3.26
C ILE A 386 -19.43 -22.82 -2.66
N ALA A 387 -19.66 -24.08 -3.02
CA ALA A 387 -20.72 -24.88 -2.43
C ALA A 387 -20.60 -24.97 -0.90
N SER A 388 -19.37 -25.08 -0.38
CA SER A 388 -19.13 -25.12 1.06
C SER A 388 -19.46 -23.81 1.78
N VAL A 389 -19.34 -22.64 1.13
CA VAL A 389 -19.54 -21.32 1.79
C VAL A 389 -20.86 -20.64 1.43
N VAL A 390 -21.51 -21.02 0.33
CA VAL A 390 -22.80 -20.44 -0.09
C VAL A 390 -24.00 -21.24 0.41
N GLY A 391 -23.85 -22.57 0.59
CA GLY A 391 -24.94 -23.47 0.98
C GLY A 391 -25.77 -23.96 -0.20
#